data_AF-A0A822F951-F1
#
_entry.id   AF-A0A822F951-F1
#
_cell.length_a   1.000
_cell.length_b   1.000
_cell.length_c   1.000
_cell.angle_alpha   90.00
_cell.angle_beta   90.00
_cell.angle_gamma   90.00
#
_symmetry.space_group_name_H-M   'P 1'
#
loop_
_entity.id
_entity.type
_entity.pdbx_description
1 polymer ?
#
loop_
_entity_poly.entity_id
_entity_poly.type
_entity_poly.pdbx_seq_one_letter_code
_entity_poly.pdbx_strand_id
1 'polypeptide(L)' 'MGNVLLDAMQGTLICLDNHNIIIDVSKTIKNYFGFEQSEIIGLSILLFIEDSERDSFAKFLSSTSE' A
#
# COMPACT_ATOMS: atom_id res chain seq x y z
N MET A 1 13.58 1.34 20.00
CA MET A 1 12.58 2.42 19.92
C MET A 1 11.61 2.08 18.80
N GLY A 2 10.32 1.95 19.07
CA GLY A 2 9.30 1.76 18.03
C GLY A 2 9.04 3.07 17.27
N ASN A 3 8.56 2.97 16.03
CA ASN A 3 8.22 4.13 15.21
C ASN A 3 6.89 4.72 15.71
N VAL A 4 6.97 5.61 16.70
CA VAL A 4 5.83 6.27 17.38
C VAL A 4 4.79 6.83 16.40
N LEU A 5 5.25 7.32 15.24
CA LEU A 5 4.36 7.84 14.19
C LEU A 5 3.45 6.74 13.60
N LEU A 6 4.01 5.58 13.28
CA LEU A 6 3.25 4.45 12.72
C LEU A 6 2.36 3.81 13.78
N ASP A 7 2.82 3.76 15.03
CA ASP A 7 2.05 3.22 16.15
C ASP A 7 0.85 4.12 16.52
N ALA A 8 0.94 5.44 16.25
CA ALA A 8 -0.14 6.39 16.46
C ALA A 8 -1.13 6.47 15.29
N MET A 9 -0.76 5.96 14.11
CA MET A 9 -1.63 5.95 12.94
C MET A 9 -2.71 4.88 13.09
N GLN A 10 -3.97 5.25 12.82
CA GLN A 10 -5.06 4.30 12.62
C GLN A 10 -5.07 3.79 11.17
N GLY A 11 -3.97 3.17 10.74
CA GLY A 11 -3.87 2.62 9.39
C GLY A 11 -2.54 1.92 9.10
N THR A 12 -2.31 1.71 7.81
CA THR A 12 -1.04 1.21 7.29
C THR A 12 -0.45 2.23 6.32
N LEU A 13 0.88 2.31 6.29
CA LEU A 13 1.62 3.03 5.27
C LEU A 13 2.00 2.05 4.17
N ILE A 14 1.80 2.46 2.91
CA ILE A 14 2.22 1.72 1.72
C ILE A 14 2.96 2.70 0.82
N CYS A 15 4.17 2.32 0.41
CA CYS A 15 4.99 3.06 -0.52
C CYS A 15 4.97 2.36 -1.87
N LEU A 16 4.72 3.14 -2.92
CA LEU A 16 4.65 2.66 -4.31
C LEU A 16 5.77 3.29 -5.14
N ASP A 17 6.24 2.59 -6.16
CA ASP A 17 7.00 3.20 -7.25
C ASP A 17 6.08 3.80 -8.33
N ASN A 18 6.68 4.40 -9.35
CA ASN A 18 5.98 5.05 -10.47
C ASN A 18 5.22 4.05 -11.37
N HIS A 19 5.37 2.74 -11.15
CA HIS A 19 4.65 1.67 -11.84
C HIS A 19 3.59 1.03 -10.93
N ASN A 20 3.24 1.70 -9.82
CA ASN A 20 2.28 1.23 -8.82
C ASN A 20 2.69 -0.10 -8.16
N ILE A 21 3.99 -0.39 -8.13
CA ILE A 21 4.56 -1.55 -7.46
C ILE A 21 4.86 -1.21 -6.01
N ILE A 22 4.46 -2.09 -5.11
CA ILE A 22 4.70 -1.93 -3.67
C ILE A 22 6.20 -2.12 -3.40
N ILE A 23 6.87 -1.06 -2.95
CA ILE A 23 8.30 -1.08 -2.62
C ILE A 23 8.57 -1.13 -1.11
N ASP A 24 7.62 -0.68 -0.29
CA ASP A 24 7.69 -0.81 1.17
C ASP A 24 6.29 -0.71 1.79
N VAL A 25 6.13 -1.27 2.99
CA VAL A 25 4.87 -1.26 3.76
C VAL A 25 5.17 -1.24 5.25
N SER A 26 4.34 -0.59 6.06
CA SER A 26 4.49 -0.68 7.52
C SER A 26 4.12 -2.07 8.04
N LYS A 27 4.72 -2.49 9.16
CA LYS A 27 4.42 -3.76 9.84
C LYS A 27 2.95 -3.91 10.26
N THR A 28 2.21 -2.80 10.36
CA THR A 28 0.77 -2.81 10.64
C THR A 28 -0.07 -3.45 9.55
N ILE A 29 0.47 -3.65 8.34
CA ILE A 29 -0.23 -4.33 7.23
C ILE A 29 -0.79 -5.71 7.64
N LYS A 30 -0.04 -6.46 8.47
CA LYS A 30 -0.48 -7.75 9.00
C LYS A 30 -1.72 -7.63 9.88
N ASN A 31 -1.81 -6.56 10.67
CA ASN A 31 -2.93 -6.35 11.59
C ASN A 31 -4.20 -5.89 10.85
N TYR A 32 -4.04 -5.10 9.79
CA TYR A 32 -5.18 -4.55 9.02
C TYR A 32 -5.68 -5.50 7.93
N PHE A 33 -4.76 -6.18 7.23
CA PHE A 33 -5.07 -6.97 6.03
C PHE A 33 -4.62 -8.42 6.11
N GLY A 34 -3.82 -8.80 7.12
CA GLY A 34 -3.37 -10.19 7.32
C GLY A 34 -2.11 -10.60 6.56
N PHE A 35 -1.57 -9.75 5.69
CA PHE A 35 -0.39 -10.05 4.88
C PHE A 35 0.93 -9.83 5.65
N GLU A 36 1.92 -10.66 5.39
CA GLU A 36 3.32 -10.37 5.68
C GLU A 36 3.90 -9.43 4.62
N GLN A 37 4.85 -8.58 5.01
CA GLN A 37 5.47 -7.63 4.08
C GLN A 37 6.11 -8.34 2.88
N SER A 38 6.74 -9.50 3.11
CA SER A 38 7.39 -10.32 2.09
C SER A 38 6.43 -10.92 1.06
N GLU A 39 5.13 -10.99 1.35
CA GLU A 39 4.12 -11.53 0.43
C GLU A 39 3.67 -10.49 -0.59
N ILE A 40 3.81 -9.21 -0.28
CA ILE A 40 3.21 -8.13 -1.07
C ILE A 40 4.22 -7.16 -1.69
N ILE A 41 5.43 -7.06 -1.15
CA ILE A 41 6.50 -6.27 -1.77
C ILE A 41 6.81 -6.85 -3.15
N GLY A 42 6.89 -5.97 -4.16
CA GLY A 42 7.10 -6.33 -5.56
C GLY A 42 5.81 -6.64 -6.32
N LEU A 43 4.65 -6.68 -5.66
CA LEU A 43 3.36 -6.82 -6.32
C LEU A 43 2.79 -5.45 -6.70
N SER A 44 1.94 -5.43 -7.74
CA SER A 44 1.16 -4.24 -8.07
C SER A 44 0.05 -4.05 -7.03
N ILE A 45 -0.10 -2.82 -6.53
CA ILE A 45 -1.18 -2.47 -5.58
C ILE A 45 -2.58 -2.73 -6.16
N LEU A 46 -2.73 -2.71 -7.48
CA LEU A 46 -4.01 -2.93 -8.17
C LEU A 46 -4.56 -4.35 -7.96
N LEU A 47 -3.71 -5.33 -7.60
CA LEU A 47 -4.16 -6.69 -7.28
C LEU A 47 -5.02 -6.75 -6.02
N PHE A 48 -4.90 -5.76 -5.13
CA PHE A 48 -5.62 -5.70 -3.86
C PHE A 48 -6.88 -4.82 -3.92
N ILE A 49 -7.16 -4.24 -5.09
CA ILE A 49 -8.32 -3.40 -5.34
C ILE A 49 -9.38 -4.23 -6.08
N GLU A 50 -10.65 -4.08 -5.68
CA GLU A 50 -11.78 -4.71 -6.37
C GLU A 50 -11.79 -4.34 -7.85
N ASP A 51 -12.14 -5.31 -8.70
CA ASP A 51 -12.10 -5.17 -10.16
C ASP A 51 -12.88 -3.92 -10.65
N SER A 52 -14.01 -3.60 -10.04
CA SER A 52 -14.84 -2.44 -10.38
C SER A 52 -14.18 -1.09 -10.06
N GLU A 53 -13.25 -1.05 -9.11
CA GLU A 53 -12.62 0.18 -8.63
C GLU A 53 -11.20 0.39 -9.19
N ARG A 54 -10.60 -0.64 -9.83
CA ARG A 54 -9.21 -0.61 -10.31
C ARG A 54 -8.91 0.58 -11.22
N ASP A 55 -9.79 0.86 -12.19
CA ASP A 55 -9.56 1.95 -13.15
C ASP A 55 -9.62 3.34 -12.50
N SER A 56 -10.53 3.51 -11.54
CA SER A 56 -10.67 4.74 -10.76
C SER A 56 -9.42 4.98 -9.91
N PHE A 57 -8.98 3.93 -9.21
CA PHE A 57 -7.79 3.98 -8.36
C PHE A 57 -6.50 4.19 -9.16
N ALA A 58 -6.35 3.53 -10.32
CA ALA A 58 -5.19 3.73 -11.19
C ALA A 58 -5.07 5.18 -11.70
N LYS A 59 -6.21 5.83 -12.00
CA LYS A 59 -6.25 7.26 -12.36
C LYS A 59 -5.84 8.15 -11.19
N PHE A 60 -6.31 7.85 -9.98
CA PHE A 60 -5.92 8.58 -8.77
C PHE A 60 -4.40 8.52 -8.51
N LEU A 61 -3.78 7.35 -8.66
CA LEU A 61 -2.32 7.21 -8.52
C LEU A 61 -1.57 8.04 -9.57
N SER A 62 -2.06 8.04 -10.81
CA SER A 62 -1.46 8.80 -11.91
C SER A 62 -1.53 10.31 -11.67
N SER A 63 -2.63 10.83 -11.07
CA SER A 63 -2.78 12.26 -10.79
C SER A 63 -1.95 12.77 -9.60
N THR A 64 -1.43 11.86 -8.77
CA THR A 64 -0.63 12.22 -7.57
C THR A 64 0.87 12.15 -7.85
N SER A 65 1.25 11.68 -9.05
CA SER A 65 2.64 11.54 -9.50
C SER A 65 3.16 12.79 -10.25
N GLU A 66 2.40 13.88 -10.28
CA GLU A 66 2.76 15.19 -10.86
C GLU A 66 3.37 16.15 -9.84
#